data_AF-A0A931N0E5-F1
#
_entry.id   AF-A0A931N0E5-F1
#
_cell.length_a   1.000
_cell.length_b   1.000
_cell.length_c   1.000
_cell.angle_alpha   90.00
_cell.angle_beta   90.00
_cell.angle_gamma   90.00
#
_symmetry.space_group_name_H-M   'P 1'
#
loop_
_entity.id
_entity.type
_entity.pdbx_description
1 polymer ?
#
loop_
_entity_poly.entity_id
_entity_poly.type
_entity_poly.pdbx_seq_one_letter_code
_entity_poly.pdbx_strand_id
1 'polypeptide(L)'
;MRRTMVALLTLALSVAGPSAVAAADPEVAAPVAAPYALITLTAIPNGWQERTDLRPVLEVFSDGRAVQKPDAVDAQRKPETPPQELTGTIRPDALQSALKEIRDLASADFGTPATNDRGVQIIDLMPQPPDQDVHLIVYSPEVVDGFGNDQRTVRQRFAAVYRALLDAFVKD
;
A
#
# COMPACT_ATOMS: atom_id res chain seq x y z
N MET A 1 26.41 -92.91 -17.36
CA MET A 1 25.16 -92.11 -17.47
C MET A 1 25.50 -90.70 -16.95
N ARG A 2 25.90 -89.75 -17.79
CA ARG A 2 25.08 -88.72 -18.50
C ARG A 2 24.30 -87.76 -17.57
N ARG A 3 24.59 -86.45 -17.74
CA ARG A 3 23.78 -85.22 -17.43
C ARG A 3 23.94 -84.69 -15.99
N THR A 4 24.03 -83.39 -15.65
CA THR A 4 23.90 -82.11 -16.39
C THR A 4 24.35 -80.94 -15.46
N MET A 5 24.97 -79.94 -16.08
CA MET A 5 24.81 -78.48 -15.91
C MET A 5 25.22 -77.72 -14.62
N VAL A 6 26.11 -76.77 -14.92
CA VAL A 6 26.64 -75.56 -14.28
C VAL A 6 25.56 -74.49 -14.06
N ALA A 7 25.65 -73.69 -12.98
CA ALA A 7 25.90 -72.23 -13.03
C ALA A 7 25.51 -71.47 -11.75
N LEU A 8 26.49 -70.66 -11.28
CA LEU A 8 26.41 -69.30 -10.70
C LEU A 8 25.36 -68.94 -9.64
N LEU A 9 25.81 -68.39 -8.50
CA LEU A 9 25.60 -66.96 -8.18
C LEU A 9 26.46 -66.48 -6.99
N THR A 10 27.13 -65.36 -7.24
CA THR A 10 27.78 -64.35 -6.38
C THR A 10 27.05 -63.93 -5.10
N LEU A 11 27.80 -63.56 -4.06
CA LEU A 11 27.47 -62.38 -3.24
C LEU A 11 28.73 -61.67 -2.74
N ALA A 12 28.90 -60.43 -3.19
CA ALA A 12 29.94 -59.50 -2.79
C ALA A 12 29.52 -58.76 -1.51
N LEU A 13 30.43 -58.66 -0.52
CA LEU A 13 30.31 -57.74 0.60
C LEU A 13 31.35 -56.62 0.42
N SER A 14 30.90 -55.47 -0.07
CA SER A 14 31.67 -54.23 -0.04
C SER A 14 31.07 -53.29 1.00
N VAL A 15 31.91 -52.93 1.97
CA VAL A 15 31.69 -51.97 3.04
C VAL A 15 31.46 -50.57 2.47
N ALA A 16 30.40 -49.88 2.90
CA ALA A 16 30.23 -48.45 2.69
C ALA A 16 29.84 -47.78 4.02
N GLY A 17 30.72 -46.91 4.52
CA GLY A 17 30.50 -46.12 5.72
C GLY A 17 29.55 -44.95 5.49
N PRO A 18 28.92 -44.39 6.54
CA PRO A 18 27.99 -43.28 6.41
C PRO A 18 28.77 -41.96 6.28
N SER A 19 28.62 -41.29 5.15
CA SER A 19 28.98 -39.88 4.97
C SER A 19 27.89 -39.02 5.60
N ALA A 20 28.18 -38.41 6.76
CA ALA A 20 27.33 -37.36 7.31
C ALA A 20 27.51 -36.08 6.48
N VAL A 21 26.48 -35.71 5.72
CA VAL A 21 26.38 -34.38 5.10
C VAL A 21 25.80 -33.42 6.13
N ALA A 22 26.62 -32.47 6.59
CA ALA A 22 26.14 -31.30 7.30
C ALA A 22 25.39 -30.42 6.30
N ALA A 23 24.06 -30.48 6.30
CA ALA A 23 23.23 -29.51 5.60
C ALA A 23 23.33 -28.18 6.35
N ALA A 24 24.04 -27.20 5.78
CA ALA A 24 23.87 -25.81 6.18
C ALA A 24 22.45 -25.40 5.78
N ASP A 25 21.60 -25.08 6.75
CA ASP A 25 20.29 -24.50 6.47
C ASP A 25 20.51 -23.21 5.65
N PRO A 26 19.77 -23.00 4.54
CA PRO A 26 19.82 -21.74 3.83
C PRO A 26 19.30 -20.65 4.77
N GLU A 27 20.16 -19.69 5.11
CA GLU A 27 19.75 -18.47 5.78
C GLU A 27 18.71 -17.78 4.89
N VAL A 28 17.44 -17.88 5.27
CA VAL A 28 16.35 -17.17 4.62
C VAL A 28 16.67 -15.69 4.81
N ALA A 29 17.19 -15.04 3.76
CA ALA A 29 17.37 -13.60 3.75
C ALA A 29 16.06 -12.96 4.22
N ALA A 30 16.11 -12.26 5.35
CA ALA A 30 14.96 -11.52 5.84
C ALA A 30 14.45 -10.65 4.69
N PRO A 31 13.14 -10.64 4.40
CA PRO A 31 12.62 -9.78 3.34
C PRO A 31 13.06 -8.36 3.63
N VAL A 32 13.77 -7.74 2.69
CA VAL A 32 14.05 -6.30 2.73
C VAL A 32 12.69 -5.65 2.65
N ALA A 33 12.11 -5.30 3.80
CA ALA A 33 10.88 -4.55 3.87
C ALA A 33 11.16 -3.21 3.18
N ALA A 34 10.73 -3.07 1.92
CA ALA A 34 10.60 -1.76 1.34
C ALA A 34 9.77 -0.94 2.33
N PRO A 35 10.21 0.27 2.72
CA PRO A 35 9.43 1.07 3.65
C PRO A 35 8.08 1.33 2.97
N TYR A 36 7.02 0.70 3.45
CA TYR A 36 5.67 1.01 2.99
C TYR A 36 5.36 2.45 3.38
N ALA A 37 4.61 3.16 2.53
CA ALA A 37 4.18 4.50 2.86
C ALA A 37 3.32 4.45 4.14
N LEU A 38 3.61 5.34 5.10
CA LEU A 38 2.81 5.50 6.31
C LEU A 38 1.44 6.12 5.96
N ILE A 39 1.42 7.10 5.06
CA ILE A 39 0.20 7.72 4.56
C ILE A 39 0.20 7.67 3.03
N THR A 40 -0.94 7.31 2.44
CA THR A 40 -1.19 7.55 1.01
C THR A 40 -2.42 8.45 0.85
N LEU A 41 -2.35 9.35 -0.12
CA LEU A 41 -3.50 10.11 -0.61
C LEU A 41 -3.84 9.59 -1.99
N THR A 42 -5.04 9.05 -2.17
CA THR A 42 -5.51 8.58 -3.47
C THR A 42 -6.73 9.39 -3.89
N ALA A 43 -6.82 9.74 -5.16
CA ALA A 43 -8.01 10.32 -5.75
C ALA A 43 -8.35 9.53 -7.01
N ILE A 44 -9.63 9.19 -7.15
CA ILE A 44 -10.19 8.48 -8.29
C ILE A 44 -11.17 9.45 -8.95
N PRO A 45 -10.75 10.14 -10.04
CA PRO A 45 -11.64 11.02 -10.78
C PRO A 45 -12.91 10.30 -11.27
N ASN A 46 -13.95 11.06 -11.55
CA ASN A 46 -15.14 10.49 -12.16
C ASN A 46 -14.82 9.84 -13.51
N GLY A 47 -15.39 8.66 -13.78
CA GLY A 47 -15.13 7.87 -14.98
C GLY A 47 -13.85 7.05 -14.93
N TRP A 48 -13.09 7.08 -13.84
CA TRP A 48 -11.83 6.34 -13.69
C TRP A 48 -11.96 5.06 -12.85
N GLN A 49 -13.19 4.66 -12.49
CA GLN A 49 -13.46 3.50 -11.65
C GLN A 49 -12.93 2.18 -12.26
N GLU A 50 -12.82 2.11 -13.58
CA GLU A 50 -12.31 0.94 -14.31
C GLU A 50 -10.81 1.00 -14.61
N ARG A 51 -10.12 2.11 -14.26
CA ARG A 51 -8.67 2.23 -14.49
C ARG A 51 -7.91 1.31 -13.54
N THR A 52 -6.97 0.55 -14.09
CA THR A 52 -6.07 -0.35 -13.34
C THR A 52 -4.73 0.30 -12.98
N ASP A 53 -4.47 1.49 -13.52
CA ASP A 53 -3.22 2.23 -13.39
C ASP A 53 -3.32 3.42 -12.43
N LEU A 54 -4.30 3.40 -11.51
CA LEU A 54 -4.43 4.38 -10.45
C LEU A 54 -3.19 4.34 -9.53
N ARG A 55 -2.74 5.50 -9.08
CA ARG A 55 -1.62 5.66 -8.15
C ARG A 55 -1.98 6.74 -7.12
N PRO A 56 -1.43 6.68 -5.90
CA PRO A 56 -1.56 7.78 -4.95
C PRO A 56 -1.04 9.08 -5.56
N VAL A 57 -1.70 10.20 -5.25
CA VAL A 57 -1.19 11.55 -5.57
C VAL A 57 -0.06 11.95 -4.62
N LEU A 58 0.00 11.36 -3.43
CA LEU A 58 1.03 11.58 -2.44
C LEU A 58 1.25 10.31 -1.61
N GLU A 59 2.52 9.98 -1.37
CA GLU A 59 2.95 8.95 -0.43
C GLU A 59 3.88 9.59 0.59
N VAL A 60 3.67 9.31 1.87
CA VAL A 60 4.45 9.86 2.98
C VAL A 60 4.97 8.71 3.81
N PHE A 61 6.28 8.68 4.08
CA PHE A 61 6.94 7.65 4.86
C PHE A 61 7.08 8.07 6.33
N SER A 62 7.33 7.10 7.21
CA SER A 62 7.41 7.34 8.66
C SER A 62 8.55 8.27 9.09
N ASP A 63 9.59 8.40 8.26
CA ASP A 63 10.73 9.30 8.45
C ASP A 63 10.50 10.71 7.89
N GLY A 64 9.31 10.99 7.36
CA GLY A 64 8.94 12.28 6.78
C GLY A 64 9.38 12.46 5.33
N ARG A 65 10.06 11.49 4.71
CA ARG A 65 10.22 11.47 3.25
C ARG A 65 8.86 11.36 2.58
N ALA A 66 8.73 11.92 1.39
CA ALA A 66 7.49 11.88 0.62
C ALA A 66 7.76 11.79 -0.88
N VAL A 67 6.79 11.23 -1.60
CA VAL A 67 6.75 11.21 -3.06
C VAL A 67 5.41 11.77 -3.52
N GLN A 68 5.43 12.88 -4.25
CA GLN A 68 4.25 13.48 -4.86
C GLN A 68 4.16 13.07 -6.33
N LYS A 69 2.96 12.74 -6.78
CA LYS A 69 2.63 12.34 -8.15
C LYS A 69 1.57 13.28 -8.74
N PRO A 70 1.96 14.51 -9.16
CA PRO A 70 1.01 15.57 -9.48
C PRO A 70 0.09 15.25 -10.65
N ASP A 71 0.54 14.43 -11.60
CA ASP A 71 -0.23 14.00 -12.77
C ASP A 71 -0.95 12.65 -12.57
N ALA A 72 -0.91 12.07 -11.37
CA ALA A 72 -1.61 10.81 -11.07
C ALA A 72 -3.11 10.85 -11.39
N VAL A 73 -3.72 12.05 -11.26
CA VAL A 73 -5.14 12.32 -11.53
C VAL A 73 -5.36 13.29 -12.70
N ASP A 74 -4.33 13.54 -13.52
CA ASP A 74 -4.50 14.40 -14.69
C ASP A 74 -5.35 13.70 -15.76
N ALA A 75 -6.45 14.34 -16.16
CA ALA A 75 -7.34 13.89 -17.23
C ALA A 75 -6.61 13.62 -18.56
N GLN A 76 -5.48 14.29 -18.80
CA GLN A 76 -4.66 14.14 -20.00
C GLN A 76 -3.59 13.05 -19.88
N ARG A 77 -3.36 12.48 -18.67
CA ARG A 77 -2.42 11.37 -18.51
C ARG A 77 -2.98 10.13 -19.19
N LYS A 78 -2.28 9.69 -20.24
CA LYS A 78 -2.62 8.49 -21.00
C LYS A 78 -2.73 7.28 -20.06
N PRO A 79 -3.71 6.39 -20.27
CA PRO A 79 -3.78 5.12 -19.57
C PRO A 79 -2.44 4.37 -19.62
N GLU A 80 -2.12 3.68 -18.53
CA GLU A 80 -0.93 2.84 -18.36
C GLU A 80 0.40 3.59 -18.39
N THR A 81 0.38 4.91 -18.53
CA THR A 81 1.58 5.75 -18.38
C THR A 81 1.81 6.02 -16.90
N PRO A 82 2.95 5.63 -16.31
CA PRO A 82 3.27 5.96 -14.93
C PRO A 82 3.24 7.47 -14.70
N PRO A 83 2.73 7.94 -13.55
CA PRO A 83 2.79 9.36 -13.21
C PRO A 83 4.24 9.80 -13.01
N GLN A 84 4.48 11.10 -13.16
CA GLN A 84 5.71 11.74 -12.74
C GLN A 84 5.85 11.65 -11.22
N GLU A 85 7.04 11.29 -10.74
CA GLU A 85 7.34 11.27 -9.31
C GLU A 85 8.23 12.45 -8.94
N LEU A 86 7.85 13.15 -7.88
CA LEU A 86 8.62 14.21 -7.24
C LEU A 86 8.98 13.77 -5.82
N THR A 87 10.26 13.56 -5.55
CA THR A 87 10.75 13.29 -4.19
C THR A 87 10.81 14.58 -3.38
N GLY A 88 10.50 14.48 -2.10
CA GLY A 88 10.53 15.58 -1.17
C GLY A 88 10.32 15.12 0.26
N THR A 89 9.88 16.05 1.10
CA THR A 89 9.62 15.81 2.52
C THR A 89 8.34 16.47 2.99
N ILE A 90 7.81 15.99 4.11
CA ILE A 90 6.80 16.67 4.92
C ILE A 90 7.42 16.97 6.27
N ARG A 91 7.26 18.21 6.73
CA ARG A 91 7.80 18.60 8.03
C ARG A 91 7.14 17.80 9.17
N PRO A 92 7.89 17.46 10.24
CA PRO A 92 7.37 16.65 11.34
C PRO A 92 6.11 17.22 12.01
N ASP A 93 5.99 18.54 12.13
CA ASP A 93 4.82 19.22 12.72
C ASP A 93 3.55 18.99 11.89
N ALA A 94 3.65 19.12 10.56
CA ALA A 94 2.54 18.88 9.65
C ALA A 94 2.14 17.40 9.66
N LEU A 95 3.11 16.49 9.64
CA LEU A 95 2.86 15.04 9.68
C LEU A 95 2.16 14.62 10.98
N GLN A 96 2.66 15.07 12.14
CA GLN A 96 2.04 14.75 13.43
C GLN A 96 0.61 15.30 13.52
N SER A 97 0.37 16.51 13.03
CA SER A 97 -0.97 17.12 13.00
C SER A 97 -1.93 16.30 12.14
N ALA A 98 -1.50 15.88 10.94
CA ALA A 98 -2.29 15.04 10.06
C ALA A 98 -2.57 13.66 10.67
N LEU A 99 -1.56 13.01 11.27
CA LEU A 99 -1.72 11.71 11.92
C LEU A 99 -2.73 11.72 13.06
N LYS A 100 -2.78 12.81 13.84
CA LYS A 100 -3.79 12.99 14.88
C LYS A 100 -5.18 13.10 14.26
N GLU A 101 -5.34 13.99 13.29
CA GLU A 101 -6.63 14.27 12.68
C GLU A 101 -7.20 13.07 11.91
N ILE A 102 -6.35 12.30 11.21
CA ILE A 102 -6.75 11.06 10.54
C ILE A 102 -7.32 10.04 11.54
N ARG A 103 -6.64 9.85 12.68
CA ARG A 103 -7.12 8.94 13.73
C ARG A 103 -8.40 9.44 14.37
N ASP A 104 -8.54 10.74 14.60
CA ASP A 104 -9.76 11.35 15.13
C ASP A 104 -10.96 11.19 14.17
N LEU A 105 -10.70 11.05 12.86
CA LEU A 105 -11.71 10.82 11.83
C LEU A 105 -12.02 9.33 11.59
N ALA A 106 -11.26 8.40 12.17
CA ALA A 106 -11.36 6.97 11.87
C ALA A 106 -12.75 6.36 12.13
N SER A 107 -13.50 6.91 13.09
CA SER A 107 -14.85 6.44 13.43
C SER A 107 -15.97 7.36 12.92
N ALA A 108 -15.64 8.36 12.10
CA ALA A 108 -16.62 9.32 11.60
C ALA A 108 -17.47 8.71 10.48
N ASP A 109 -18.77 9.03 10.47
CA ASP A 109 -19.63 8.77 9.32
C ASP A 109 -19.51 9.93 8.32
N PHE A 110 -18.83 9.69 7.20
CA PHE A 110 -18.73 10.65 6.10
C PHE A 110 -20.01 10.75 5.26
N GLY A 111 -20.94 9.80 5.42
CA GLY A 111 -22.11 9.66 4.58
C GLY A 111 -21.79 9.21 3.16
N THR A 112 -22.76 8.55 2.53
CA THR A 112 -22.69 8.18 1.11
C THR A 112 -23.72 9.01 0.34
N PRO A 113 -23.30 9.75 -0.70
CA PRO A 113 -24.22 10.54 -1.52
C PRO A 113 -25.15 9.61 -2.31
N ALA A 114 -26.34 10.11 -2.68
CA ALA A 114 -27.31 9.33 -3.47
C ALA A 114 -26.77 8.94 -4.86
N THR A 115 -25.89 9.78 -5.43
CA THR A 115 -25.14 9.50 -6.65
C THR A 115 -23.65 9.62 -6.38
N ASN A 116 -22.85 8.74 -6.97
CA ASN A 116 -21.39 8.77 -6.87
C ASN A 116 -20.75 9.17 -8.21
N ASP A 117 -21.13 10.33 -8.73
CA ASP A 117 -20.71 10.86 -10.04
C ASP A 117 -19.57 11.88 -9.94
N ARG A 118 -19.01 12.14 -8.75
CA ARG A 118 -17.94 13.14 -8.55
C ARG A 118 -16.63 12.55 -8.04
N GLY A 119 -16.40 11.26 -8.31
CA GLY A 119 -15.15 10.58 -7.97
C GLY A 119 -15.04 10.22 -6.48
N VAL A 120 -13.84 9.81 -6.06
CA VAL A 120 -13.55 9.34 -4.71
C VAL A 120 -12.22 9.94 -4.24
N GLN A 121 -12.12 10.30 -2.97
CA GLN A 121 -10.86 10.60 -2.30
C GLN A 121 -10.65 9.62 -1.14
N ILE A 122 -9.41 9.19 -0.96
CA ILE A 122 -9.01 8.20 0.02
C ILE A 122 -7.77 8.70 0.75
N ILE A 123 -7.76 8.55 2.07
CA ILE A 123 -6.57 8.64 2.91
C ILE A 123 -6.38 7.28 3.57
N ASP A 124 -5.29 6.60 3.26
CA ASP A 124 -4.88 5.38 3.97
C ASP A 124 -3.73 5.72 4.91
N LEU A 125 -3.87 5.35 6.19
CA LEU A 125 -2.82 5.38 7.20
C LEU A 125 -2.48 3.93 7.55
N MET A 126 -1.24 3.53 7.27
CA MET A 126 -0.74 2.16 7.41
C MET A 126 0.49 2.15 8.32
N PRO A 127 0.32 2.28 9.65
CA PRO A 127 1.41 2.27 10.59
C PRO A 127 1.99 0.85 10.76
N GLN A 128 3.16 0.75 11.38
CA GLN A 128 3.70 -0.55 11.76
C GLN A 128 2.92 -1.11 12.97
N PRO A 129 2.73 -2.45 13.07
CA PRO A 129 2.15 -3.07 14.25
C PRO A 129 2.86 -2.63 15.55
N PRO A 130 2.13 -2.45 16.66
CA PRO A 130 0.75 -2.90 16.91
C PRO A 130 -0.34 -1.88 16.54
N ASP A 131 0.00 -0.73 15.97
CA ASP A 131 -0.99 0.27 15.57
C ASP A 131 -1.89 -0.27 14.45
N GLN A 132 -3.14 0.18 14.42
CA GLN A 132 -4.13 -0.25 13.43
C GLN A 132 -4.13 0.65 12.19
N ASP A 133 -4.38 0.03 11.05
CA ASP A 133 -4.64 0.74 9.80
C ASP A 133 -5.92 1.58 9.90
N VAL A 134 -5.92 2.75 9.27
CA VAL A 134 -7.09 3.63 9.14
C VAL A 134 -7.31 3.95 7.67
N HIS A 135 -8.52 3.67 7.18
CA HIS A 135 -8.94 3.93 5.81
C HIS A 135 -10.09 4.94 5.80
N LEU A 136 -9.83 6.17 5.36
CA LEU A 136 -10.83 7.21 5.24
C LEU A 136 -11.23 7.35 3.78
N ILE A 137 -12.50 7.11 3.45
CA ILE A 137 -13.01 7.16 2.08
C ILE A 137 -14.16 8.18 2.00
N VAL A 138 -14.03 9.14 1.11
CA VAL A 138 -15.09 10.10 0.79
C VAL A 138 -15.52 9.95 -0.66
N TYR A 139 -16.76 9.50 -0.85
CA TYR A 139 -17.43 9.43 -2.14
C TYR A 139 -17.99 10.80 -2.52
N SER A 140 -17.71 11.24 -3.74
CA SER A 140 -18.08 12.55 -4.28
C SER A 140 -17.76 13.70 -3.32
N PRO A 141 -16.47 13.97 -3.05
CA PRO A 141 -16.02 14.87 -1.98
C PRO A 141 -16.59 16.30 -2.09
N GLU A 142 -16.92 16.76 -3.29
CA GLU A 142 -17.53 18.07 -3.55
C GLU A 142 -19.03 18.16 -3.17
N VAL A 143 -19.70 17.02 -3.00
CA VAL A 143 -21.14 16.97 -2.68
C VAL A 143 -21.35 17.17 -1.18
N VAL A 144 -22.17 18.16 -0.85
CA VAL A 144 -22.57 18.51 0.53
C VAL A 144 -24.09 18.49 0.75
N ASP A 145 -24.86 18.48 -0.33
CA ASP A 145 -26.32 18.45 -0.29
C ASP A 145 -26.83 17.10 0.22
N GLY A 146 -27.92 17.14 0.98
CA GLY A 146 -28.54 15.92 1.54
C GLY A 146 -27.86 15.36 2.79
N PHE A 147 -26.67 15.84 3.18
CA PHE A 147 -25.99 15.40 4.40
C PHE A 147 -26.46 16.15 5.67
N GLY A 148 -26.30 15.51 6.83
CA GLY A 148 -26.45 16.17 8.13
C GLY A 148 -25.30 17.14 8.44
N ASN A 149 -25.43 17.94 9.51
CA ASN A 149 -24.36 18.85 9.95
C ASN A 149 -23.07 18.10 10.31
N ASP A 150 -23.19 16.96 10.99
CA ASP A 150 -22.03 16.18 11.43
C ASP A 150 -21.27 15.61 10.23
N GLN A 151 -21.98 14.99 9.28
CA GLN A 151 -21.43 14.49 8.01
C GLN A 151 -20.73 15.61 7.22
N ARG A 152 -21.36 16.78 7.06
CA ARG A 152 -20.71 17.93 6.41
C ARG A 152 -19.41 18.34 7.13
N THR A 153 -19.44 18.38 8.46
CA THR A 153 -18.29 18.77 9.28
C THR A 153 -17.13 17.79 9.11
N VAL A 154 -17.38 16.48 9.20
CA VAL A 154 -16.29 15.48 9.05
C VAL A 154 -15.77 15.41 7.61
N ARG A 155 -16.62 15.62 6.60
CA ARG A 155 -16.17 15.76 5.20
C ARG A 155 -15.28 16.98 4.99
N GLN A 156 -15.61 18.12 5.60
CA GLN A 156 -14.76 19.31 5.57
C GLN A 156 -13.41 19.08 6.26
N ARG A 157 -13.41 18.41 7.41
CA ARG A 157 -12.19 18.02 8.13
C ARG A 157 -11.31 17.08 7.30
N PHE A 158 -11.90 16.07 6.67
CA PHE A 158 -11.20 15.19 5.72
C PHE A 158 -10.55 16.00 4.59
N ALA A 159 -11.30 16.87 3.92
CA ALA A 159 -10.78 17.69 2.82
C ALA A 159 -9.66 18.62 3.29
N ALA A 160 -9.75 19.15 4.51
CA ALA A 160 -8.71 19.97 5.11
C ALA A 160 -7.42 19.19 5.34
N VAL A 161 -7.48 17.97 5.89
CA VAL A 161 -6.29 17.11 6.07
C VAL A 161 -5.66 16.74 4.74
N TYR A 162 -6.48 16.29 3.79
CA TYR A 162 -6.03 15.88 2.46
C TYR A 162 -5.22 17.00 1.79
N ARG A 163 -5.78 18.22 1.79
CA ARG A 163 -5.11 19.40 1.24
C ARG A 163 -3.88 19.81 2.06
N ALA A 164 -3.97 19.80 3.39
CA ALA A 164 -2.85 20.19 4.24
C ALA A 164 -1.61 19.29 4.01
N LEU A 165 -1.80 17.99 3.78
CA LEU A 165 -0.71 17.08 3.44
C LEU A 165 -0.10 17.38 2.07
N LEU A 166 -0.92 17.67 1.05
CA LEU A 166 -0.44 18.08 -0.27
C LEU A 166 0.33 19.41 -0.21
N ASP A 167 -0.20 20.39 0.52
CA ASP A 167 0.41 21.72 0.66
C ASP A 167 1.69 21.69 1.51
N ALA A 168 1.81 20.72 2.44
CA ALA A 168 2.98 20.55 3.29
C ALA A 168 4.15 19.84 2.59
N PHE A 169 3.94 19.28 1.39
CA PHE A 169 5.00 18.67 0.60
C PHE A 169 6.01 19.74 0.15
N VAL A 170 7.28 19.52 0.49
CA VAL A 170 8.40 20.34 0.05
C VAL A 170 9.29 19.47 -0.83
N LYS A 171 9.35 19.80 -2.12
CA LYS A 171 10.23 19.15 -3.08
C LYS A 171 11.70 19.37 -2.69
N ASP A 172 12.52 18.34 -2.87
CA ASP A 172 13.98 18.41 -2.74
C ASP A 172 14.64 19.36 -3.76
#